data_AF-D0LEH0-F1
#
_entry.id   AF-D0LEH0-F1
#
_cell.length_a   1.000
_cell.length_b   1.000
_cell.length_c   1.000
_cell.angle_alpha   90.00
_cell.angle_beta   90.00
_cell.angle_gamma   90.00
#
_symmetry.space_group_name_H-M   'P 1'
#
loop_
_entity.id
_entity.type
_entity.pdbx_description
1 polymer ?
#
loop_
_entity_poly.entity_id
_entity_poly.type
_entity_poly.pdbx_seq_one_letter_code
_entity_poly.pdbx_strand_id
1 'polypeptide(L)'
;MSDESKESTSVRDRLDAAKEADRRIEERRREQEDAAREVADRRRVLDDAEKRSAPGQRDLDAERVGQIRHELAKGGDDAVRRRFGGAAVKSPEAAKARAQQRSAQRRGREAMERGVDEARSREASRTPLRDAAVKQQQGRERERDTSRGR
;
A
#
# COMPACT_ATOMS: atom_id res chain seq x y z
N MET A 1 -13.78 -30.46 -57.65
CA MET A 1 -12.49 -29.81 -57.33
C MET A 1 -12.71 -28.51 -56.55
N SER A 2 -13.47 -28.52 -55.45
CA SER A 2 -13.92 -27.28 -54.77
C SER A 2 -13.60 -27.21 -53.28
N ASP A 3 -12.97 -28.25 -52.71
CA ASP A 3 -12.66 -28.32 -51.27
C ASP A 3 -11.24 -27.82 -50.94
N GLU A 4 -10.22 -28.09 -51.77
CA GLU A 4 -8.84 -27.62 -51.53
C GLU A 4 -8.72 -26.09 -51.56
N SER A 5 -9.57 -25.41 -52.34
CA SER A 5 -9.56 -23.95 -52.42
C SER A 5 -10.15 -23.28 -51.18
N LYS A 6 -11.00 -23.95 -50.39
CA LYS A 6 -11.57 -23.39 -49.16
C LYS A 6 -10.64 -23.60 -47.95
N GLU A 7 -9.95 -24.74 -47.90
CA GLU A 7 -8.93 -24.99 -46.88
C GLU A 7 -7.72 -24.07 -47.03
N SER A 8 -7.30 -23.78 -48.26
CA SER A 8 -6.17 -22.89 -48.54
C SER A 8 -6.40 -21.45 -48.08
N THR A 9 -7.64 -20.94 -48.16
CA THR A 9 -8.00 -19.60 -47.67
C THR A 9 -8.07 -19.56 -46.15
N SER A 10 -8.67 -20.59 -45.53
CA SER A 10 -8.77 -20.76 -44.07
C SER A 10 -7.40 -20.84 -43.38
N VAL A 11 -6.41 -21.47 -44.00
CA VAL A 11 -5.04 -21.55 -43.46
C VAL A 11 -4.30 -20.21 -43.57
N ARG A 12 -4.50 -19.45 -44.66
CA ARG A 12 -3.94 -18.09 -44.81
C ARG A 12 -4.52 -17.12 -43.79
N ASP A 13 -5.84 -17.15 -43.59
CA ASP A 13 -6.51 -16.29 -42.62
C ASP A 13 -6.02 -16.54 -41.18
N ARG A 14 -5.74 -17.80 -40.82
CA ARG A 14 -5.15 -18.16 -39.51
C ARG A 14 -3.70 -17.69 -39.37
N LEU A 15 -2.91 -17.79 -40.44
CA LEU A 15 -1.52 -17.33 -40.46
C LEU A 15 -1.42 -15.80 -40.33
N ASP A 16 -2.33 -15.07 -40.96
CA ASP A 16 -2.35 -13.61 -40.87
C ASP A 16 -2.89 -13.13 -39.51
N ALA A 17 -3.88 -13.83 -38.94
CA ALA A 17 -4.33 -13.59 -37.57
C ALA A 17 -3.23 -13.86 -36.52
N ALA A 18 -2.40 -14.90 -36.71
CA ALA A 18 -1.27 -15.19 -35.83
C ALA A 18 -0.19 -14.10 -35.90
N LYS A 19 0.16 -13.64 -37.12
CA LYS A 19 1.11 -12.53 -37.31
C LYS A 19 0.60 -11.21 -36.73
N GLU A 20 -0.71 -10.97 -36.75
CA GLU A 20 -1.32 -9.80 -36.14
C GLU A 20 -1.31 -9.89 -34.61
N ALA A 21 -1.55 -11.08 -34.05
CA ALA A 21 -1.43 -11.33 -32.61
C ALA A 21 0.01 -11.12 -32.11
N ASP A 22 1.01 -11.62 -32.84
CA ASP A 22 2.42 -11.44 -32.51
C ASP A 22 2.82 -9.95 -32.53
N ARG A 23 2.36 -9.18 -33.53
CA ARG A 23 2.59 -7.73 -33.58
C ARG A 23 1.99 -7.01 -32.37
N ARG A 24 0.77 -7.37 -31.96
CA ARG A 24 0.12 -6.78 -30.78
C ARG A 24 0.84 -7.13 -29.47
N ILE A 25 1.43 -8.33 -29.37
CA ILE A 25 2.23 -8.73 -28.21
C ILE A 25 3.53 -7.92 -28.17
N GLU A 26 4.19 -7.76 -29.31
CA GLU A 26 5.45 -7.02 -29.40
C GLU A 26 5.24 -5.52 -29.12
N GLU A 27 4.16 -4.94 -29.61
CA GLU A 27 3.78 -3.54 -29.35
C GLU A 27 3.51 -3.30 -27.86
N ARG A 28 2.71 -4.16 -27.21
CA ARG A 28 2.49 -4.11 -25.75
C ARG A 28 3.78 -4.25 -24.96
N ARG A 29 4.71 -5.08 -25.42
CA ARG A 29 6.01 -5.24 -24.76
C ARG A 29 6.84 -3.95 -24.84
N ARG A 30 6.86 -3.28 -25.99
CA ARG A 30 7.52 -1.98 -26.16
C ARG A 30 6.88 -0.91 -25.27
N GLU A 31 5.55 -0.84 -25.25
CA GLU A 31 4.83 0.06 -24.35
C GLU A 31 5.15 -0.20 -22.87
N GLN A 32 5.26 -1.47 -22.46
CA GLN A 32 5.65 -1.82 -21.10
C GLN A 32 7.10 -1.44 -20.79
N GLU A 33 8.02 -1.62 -21.75
CA GLU A 33 9.43 -1.24 -21.60
C GLU A 33 9.59 0.29 -21.50
N ASP A 34 8.84 1.05 -22.30
CA ASP A 34 8.83 2.52 -22.25
C ASP A 34 8.19 3.04 -20.95
N ALA A 35 7.08 2.44 -20.52
CA ALA A 35 6.46 2.76 -19.23
C ALA A 35 7.39 2.45 -18.05
N ALA A 36 8.13 1.33 -18.11
CA ALA A 36 9.11 0.97 -17.09
C ALA A 36 10.27 1.97 -17.04
N ARG A 37 10.76 2.44 -18.19
CA ARG A 37 11.77 3.51 -18.27
C ARG A 37 11.27 4.82 -17.69
N GLU A 38 10.06 5.22 -18.05
CA GLU A 38 9.46 6.45 -17.52
C GLU A 38 9.32 6.41 -15.99
N VAL A 39 8.89 5.27 -15.44
CA VAL A 39 8.82 5.07 -13.98
C VAL A 39 10.21 5.12 -13.34
N ALA A 40 11.21 4.50 -13.96
CA ALA A 40 12.59 4.51 -13.46
C ALA A 40 13.18 5.92 -13.43
N ASP A 41 12.95 6.71 -14.49
CA ASP A 41 13.44 8.09 -14.56
C ASP A 41 12.71 9.01 -13.59
N ARG A 42 11.38 8.87 -13.45
CA ARG A 42 10.62 9.59 -12.41
C ARG A 42 11.13 9.27 -11.01
N ARG A 43 11.45 7.99 -10.72
CA ARG A 43 12.05 7.60 -9.44
C ARG A 43 13.41 8.25 -9.23
N ARG A 44 14.30 8.24 -10.23
CA ARG A 44 15.61 8.90 -10.14
C ARG A 44 15.49 10.39 -9.85
N VAL A 45 14.57 11.08 -10.53
CA VAL A 45 14.31 12.51 -10.30
C VAL A 45 13.85 12.76 -8.86
N LEU A 46 12.96 11.91 -8.33
CA LEU A 46 12.51 12.02 -6.94
C LEU A 46 13.65 11.74 -5.95
N ASP A 47 14.44 10.70 -6.18
CA ASP A 47 15.58 10.35 -5.31
C ASP A 47 16.64 11.45 -5.31
N ASP A 48 16.94 12.03 -6.47
CA ASP A 48 17.90 13.14 -6.60
C ASP A 48 17.35 14.44 -6.02
N ALA A 49 16.04 14.70 -6.15
CA ALA A 49 15.38 15.82 -5.47
C ALA A 49 15.41 15.64 -3.95
N GLU A 50 15.22 14.43 -3.43
CA GLU A 50 15.32 14.11 -2.01
C GLU A 50 16.75 14.31 -1.49
N LYS A 51 17.76 13.82 -2.22
CA LYS A 51 19.18 14.04 -1.89
C LYS A 51 19.55 15.53 -1.89
N ARG A 52 19.07 16.30 -2.88
CA ARG A 52 19.33 17.75 -2.98
C ARG A 52 18.58 18.56 -1.92
N SER A 53 17.41 18.10 -1.50
CA SER A 53 16.58 18.74 -0.46
C SER A 53 17.04 18.40 0.96
N ALA A 54 17.93 17.41 1.12
CA ALA A 54 18.57 17.06 2.38
C ALA A 54 20.07 17.43 2.43
N PRO A 55 20.47 18.70 2.19
CA PRO A 55 21.85 19.11 2.42
C PRO A 55 22.09 19.08 3.93
N GLY A 56 22.76 18.03 4.41
CA GLY A 56 23.06 17.86 5.83
C GLY A 56 22.07 16.99 6.59
N GLN A 57 21.70 15.82 6.06
CA GLN A 57 21.56 14.65 6.94
C GLN A 57 22.92 14.45 7.62
N ARG A 58 23.17 15.22 8.70
CA ARG A 58 24.15 14.80 9.71
C ARG A 58 23.79 13.36 10.00
N ASP A 59 24.76 12.46 9.97
CA ASP A 59 24.56 11.08 10.39
C ASP A 59 24.06 11.11 11.82
N LEU A 60 22.73 11.16 11.96
CA LEU A 60 22.07 11.22 13.25
C LEU A 60 22.42 9.89 13.90
N ASP A 61 23.11 9.99 15.03
CA ASP A 61 23.55 8.84 15.79
C ASP A 61 22.34 7.92 16.04
N ALA A 62 22.36 6.77 15.36
CA ALA A 62 21.27 5.82 15.36
C ALA A 62 21.10 5.20 16.75
N GLU A 63 22.18 5.02 17.51
CA GLU A 63 22.13 4.55 18.88
C GLU A 63 21.43 5.57 19.76
N ARG A 64 21.81 6.84 19.64
CA ARG A 64 21.19 7.94 20.38
C ARG A 64 19.71 8.10 20.07
N VAL A 65 19.32 7.99 18.81
CA VAL A 65 17.89 7.98 18.40
C VAL A 65 17.15 6.80 19.03
N GLY A 66 17.75 5.62 19.04
CA GLY A 66 17.19 4.42 19.67
C GLY A 66 16.97 4.58 21.17
N GLN A 67 17.96 5.13 21.87
CA GLN A 67 17.88 5.39 23.30
C GLN A 67 16.82 6.46 23.63
N ILE A 68 16.78 7.57 22.88
CA ILE A 68 15.76 8.61 23.06
C ILE A 68 14.36 8.03 22.82
N ARG A 69 14.18 7.22 21.77
CA ARG A 69 12.90 6.56 21.48
C ARG A 69 12.44 5.66 22.63
N HIS A 70 13.36 4.94 23.24
CA HIS A 70 13.06 4.10 24.41
C HIS A 70 12.64 4.93 25.63
N GLU A 71 13.30 6.06 25.90
CA GLU A 71 12.87 6.97 26.98
C GLU A 71 11.52 7.63 26.69
N LEU A 72 11.28 8.04 25.44
CA LEU A 72 9.99 8.57 25.01
C LEU A 72 8.85 7.57 25.25
N ALA A 73 9.10 6.27 25.04
CA ALA A 73 8.13 5.21 25.30
C ALA A 73 7.86 5.00 26.80
N LYS A 74 8.86 5.22 27.67
CA LYS A 74 8.74 5.03 29.13
C LYS A 74 8.02 6.16 29.85
N GLY A 75 8.27 7.40 29.43
CA GLY A 75 7.77 8.57 30.16
C GLY A 75 7.77 9.86 29.35
N GLY A 76 7.73 9.76 28.02
CA GLY A 76 7.66 10.92 27.13
C GLY A 76 8.84 11.87 27.24
N ASP A 77 8.59 13.14 26.95
CA ASP A 77 9.62 14.18 26.90
C ASP A 77 10.31 14.42 28.26
N ASP A 78 9.63 14.13 29.37
CA ASP A 78 10.19 14.29 30.72
C ASP A 78 11.22 13.20 31.06
N ALA A 79 11.04 11.97 30.56
CA ALA A 79 12.05 10.92 30.67
C ALA A 79 13.31 11.26 29.86
N VAL A 80 13.14 11.75 28.63
CA VAL A 80 14.25 12.23 27.79
C VAL A 80 14.97 13.40 28.46
N ARG A 81 14.22 14.37 29.01
CA ARG A 81 14.79 15.51 29.73
C ARG A 81 15.62 15.08 30.93
N ARG A 82 15.15 14.10 31.71
CA ARG A 82 15.88 13.58 32.88
C ARG A 82 17.17 12.85 32.51
N ARG A 83 17.15 12.05 31.44
CA ARG A 83 18.30 11.22 31.05
C ARG A 83 19.35 11.96 30.20
N PHE A 84 18.91 12.85 29.31
CA PHE A 84 19.78 13.50 28.31
C PHE A 84 19.78 15.04 28.40
N GLY A 85 19.02 15.61 29.34
CA GLY A 85 18.90 17.05 29.53
C GLY A 85 17.84 17.71 28.62
N GLY A 86 17.49 18.96 28.93
CA GLY A 86 16.48 19.73 28.21
C GLY A 86 16.82 19.99 26.73
N ALA A 87 18.11 20.12 26.40
CA ALA A 87 18.57 20.31 25.03
C ALA A 87 18.28 19.09 24.14
N ALA A 88 18.35 17.88 24.70
CA ALA A 88 18.10 16.65 23.96
C ALA A 88 16.64 16.53 23.49
N VAL A 89 15.69 17.10 24.22
CA VAL A 89 14.25 17.09 23.85
C VAL A 89 14.00 17.83 22.54
N LYS A 90 14.76 18.89 22.25
CA LYS A 90 14.65 19.69 21.01
C LYS A 90 15.66 19.27 19.95
N SER A 91 16.42 18.20 20.17
CA SER A 91 17.45 17.76 19.24
C SER A 91 16.85 17.12 17.98
N PRO A 92 17.58 17.11 16.85
CA PRO A 92 17.13 16.44 15.63
C PRO A 92 16.97 14.92 15.83
N GLU A 93 17.76 14.31 16.71
CA GLU A 93 17.62 12.89 17.10
C GLU A 93 16.28 12.63 17.81
N ALA A 94 15.86 13.53 18.70
CA ALA A 94 14.56 13.43 19.36
C ALA A 94 13.40 13.65 18.38
N ALA A 95 13.55 14.56 17.42
CA ALA A 95 12.55 14.73 16.35
C ALA A 95 12.39 13.44 15.52
N LYS A 96 13.50 12.81 15.13
CA LYS A 96 13.50 11.53 14.42
C LYS A 96 12.90 10.40 15.26
N ALA A 97 13.25 10.31 16.55
CA ALA A 97 12.69 9.32 17.47
C ALA A 97 11.16 9.45 17.61
N ARG A 98 10.64 10.68 17.76
CA ARG A 98 9.18 10.94 17.80
C ARG A 98 8.49 10.58 16.48
N ALA A 99 9.09 10.94 15.35
CA ALA A 99 8.55 10.57 14.03
C ALA A 99 8.46 9.05 13.86
N GLN A 100 9.51 8.31 14.26
CA GLN A 100 9.51 6.86 14.24
C GLN A 100 8.45 6.26 15.18
N GLN A 101 8.31 6.78 16.39
CA GLN A 101 7.30 6.31 17.35
C GLN A 101 5.87 6.51 16.82
N ARG A 102 5.57 7.68 16.24
CA ARG A 102 4.28 7.93 15.58
C ARG A 102 4.03 6.98 14.40
N SER A 103 5.05 6.72 13.59
CA SER A 103 4.94 5.78 12.48
C SER A 103 4.64 4.34 12.95
N ALA A 104 5.21 3.94 14.10
CA ALA A 104 4.99 2.62 14.68
C ALA A 104 3.57 2.50 15.25
N GLN A 105 3.08 3.54 15.93
CA GLN A 105 1.70 3.59 16.43
C GLN A 105 0.68 3.53 15.29
N ARG A 106 0.94 4.27 14.19
CA ARG A 106 0.07 4.25 13.00
C ARG A 106 0.03 2.86 12.37
N ARG A 107 1.20 2.23 12.16
CA ARG A 107 1.28 0.85 11.65
C ARG A 107 0.57 -0.15 12.56
N GLY A 108 0.68 0.01 13.88
CA GLY A 108 -0.05 -0.83 14.84
C GLY A 108 -1.57 -0.69 14.71
N ARG A 109 -2.09 0.52 14.52
CA ARG A 109 -3.51 0.76 14.26
C ARG A 109 -3.97 0.17 12.94
N GLU A 110 -3.22 0.42 11.86
CA GLU A 110 -3.53 -0.13 10.54
C GLU A 110 -3.49 -1.68 10.54
N ALA A 111 -2.58 -2.29 11.31
CA ALA A 111 -2.54 -3.73 11.48
C ALA A 111 -3.74 -4.28 12.25
N MET A 112 -4.22 -3.56 13.28
CA MET A 112 -5.45 -3.93 13.99
C MET A 112 -6.67 -3.80 13.08
N GLU A 113 -6.79 -2.71 12.33
CA GLU A 113 -7.90 -2.49 11.40
C GLU A 113 -7.95 -3.58 10.32
N ARG A 114 -6.81 -3.90 9.69
CA ARG A 114 -6.73 -5.02 8.74
C ARG A 114 -7.06 -6.36 9.38
N GLY A 115 -6.62 -6.61 10.62
CA GLY A 115 -6.97 -7.83 11.34
C GLY A 115 -8.46 -7.96 11.61
N VAL A 116 -9.14 -6.85 11.92
CA VAL A 116 -10.59 -6.80 12.08
C VAL A 116 -11.31 -7.02 10.74
N ASP A 117 -10.84 -6.38 9.67
CA ASP A 117 -11.43 -6.53 8.33
C ASP A 117 -11.24 -7.93 7.76
N GLU A 118 -10.09 -8.56 8.00
CA GLU A 118 -9.82 -9.94 7.62
C GLU A 118 -10.67 -10.92 8.44
N ALA A 119 -10.85 -10.67 9.75
CA ALA A 119 -11.74 -11.45 10.59
C ALA A 119 -13.20 -11.36 10.13
N ARG A 120 -13.69 -10.15 9.81
CA ARG A 120 -15.03 -9.92 9.24
C ARG A 120 -15.21 -10.60 7.89
N SER A 121 -14.20 -10.53 7.03
CA SER A 121 -14.23 -11.17 5.70
C SER A 121 -14.27 -12.70 5.81
N ARG A 122 -13.52 -13.29 6.76
CA ARG A 122 -13.56 -14.73 7.03
C ARG A 122 -14.92 -15.16 7.60
N GLU A 123 -15.53 -14.36 8.47
CA GLU A 123 -16.88 -14.63 8.98
C GLU A 123 -17.92 -14.58 7.84
N ALA A 124 -17.84 -13.56 6.97
CA ALA A 124 -18.70 -13.45 5.80
C ALA A 124 -18.55 -14.64 4.84
N SER A 125 -17.32 -15.12 4.59
CA SER A 125 -17.06 -16.28 3.72
C SER A 125 -17.57 -17.62 4.28
N ARG A 126 -17.76 -17.71 5.61
CA ARG A 126 -18.29 -18.91 6.29
C ARG A 126 -19.81 -18.89 6.43
N THR A 127 -20.45 -17.76 6.12
CA THR A 127 -21.90 -17.62 6.22
C THR A 127 -22.50 -18.05 4.87
N PRO A 128 -23.35 -19.10 4.81
CA PRO A 128 -24.00 -19.47 3.57
C PRO A 128 -24.87 -18.31 3.03
N LEU A 129 -24.95 -18.15 1.71
CA LEU A 129 -25.60 -17.01 1.01
C LEU A 129 -27.02 -16.70 1.53
N ARG A 130 -27.75 -17.73 1.94
CA ARG A 130 -29.10 -17.62 2.52
C ARG A 130 -29.10 -16.89 3.86
N ASP A 131 -28.14 -17.20 4.73
CA ASP A 131 -28.02 -16.61 6.07
C ASP A 131 -27.46 -15.18 6.03
N ALA A 132 -26.59 -14.90 5.04
CA ALA A 132 -26.10 -13.54 4.80
C ALA A 132 -27.23 -12.59 4.37
N ALA A 133 -28.14 -13.04 3.52
CA ALA A 133 -29.31 -12.27 3.10
C ALA A 133 -30.29 -12.00 4.26
N VAL A 134 -30.52 -13.00 5.13
CA VAL A 134 -31.37 -12.86 6.31
C VAL A 134 -30.76 -11.87 7.32
N LYS A 135 -29.45 -11.95 7.60
CA LYS A 135 -28.75 -10.98 8.46
C LYS A 135 -28.82 -9.55 7.90
N GLN A 136 -28.70 -9.40 6.58
CA GLN A 136 -28.77 -8.08 5.93
C GLN A 136 -30.19 -7.49 5.99
N GLN A 137 -31.23 -8.30 5.84
CA GLN A 137 -32.62 -7.87 6.04
C GLN A 137 -32.88 -7.46 7.49
N GLN A 138 -32.46 -8.27 8.46
CA GLN A 138 -32.63 -7.95 9.89
C GLN A 138 -31.85 -6.69 10.31
N GLY A 139 -30.67 -6.45 9.74
CA GLY A 139 -29.91 -5.21 9.97
C GLY A 139 -30.67 -3.97 9.47
N ARG A 140 -31.25 -4.05 8.27
CA ARG A 140 -32.06 -2.96 7.67
C ARG A 140 -33.36 -2.71 8.42
N GLU A 141 -33.97 -3.73 9.01
CA GLU A 141 -35.17 -3.58 9.85
C GLU A 141 -34.85 -2.89 11.18
N ARG A 142 -33.74 -3.28 11.84
CA ARG A 142 -33.29 -2.63 13.09
C ARG A 142 -32.89 -1.17 12.90
N GLU A 143 -32.25 -0.81 11.79
CA GLU A 143 -31.96 0.59 11.46
C GLU A 143 -33.24 1.41 11.21
N ARG A 144 -34.28 0.81 10.62
CA ARG A 144 -35.58 1.48 10.42
C ARG A 144 -36.31 1.70 11.74
N ASP A 145 -36.33 0.72 12.63
CA ASP A 145 -37.02 0.85 13.92
C ASP A 145 -36.34 1.85 14.87
N THR A 146 -35.00 1.90 14.86
CA THR A 146 -34.25 2.92 15.63
C THR A 146 -34.40 4.35 15.06
N SER A 147 -34.78 4.48 13.79
CA SER A 147 -35.05 5.79 13.14
C SER A 147 -36.48 6.30 13.30
N ARG A 148 -37.45 5.48 13.74
CA ARG A 148 -38.86 5.86 13.93
C ARG A 148 -39.26 6.13 15.39
N GLY A 149 -38.35 5.93 16.34
CA GLY A 149 -38.58 6.12 17.77
C GLY A 149 -38.05 7.44 18.37
N ARG A 150 -37.96 8.52 17.58
CA ARG A 150 -37.68 9.88 18.07
C ARG A 150 -38.84 10.81 17.78
#